data_AF-A0A529T4I5-F1
#
_entry.id   AF-A0A529T4I5-F1
#
_cell.length_a   1.000
_cell.length_b   1.000
_cell.length_c   1.000
_cell.angle_alpha   90.00
_cell.angle_beta   90.00
_cell.angle_gamma   90.00
#
_symmetry.space_group_name_H-M   'P 1'
#
loop_
_entity.id
_entity.type
_entity.pdbx_description
1 polymer ?
#
loop_
_entity_poly.entity_id
_entity_poly.type
_entity_poly.pdbx_seq_one_letter_code
_entity_poly.pdbx_strand_id
1 'polypeptide(L)' 'MTDIVNHIVTEELSDVILVGHSLGGISITGAADRIPDHISHLVYLDSAIVESGQSVFST' A
#
# COMPACT_ATOMS: atom_id res chain seq x y z
N MET A 1 -7.74 3.99 1.16
CA MET A 1 -6.63 3.71 0.21
C MET A 1 -6.42 4.85 -0.77
N THR A 2 -7.49 5.46 -1.31
CA THR A 2 -7.41 6.65 -2.15
C THR A 2 -6.67 7.80 -1.44
N ASP A 3 -6.78 7.92 -0.12
CA ASP A 3 -6.11 8.98 0.64
C ASP A 3 -4.58 8.91 0.55
N ILE A 4 -4.00 7.71 0.61
CA ILE A 4 -2.53 7.52 0.48
C ILE A 4 -2.08 7.94 -0.92
N VAL A 5 -2.81 7.50 -1.95
CA VAL A 5 -2.51 7.85 -3.35
C VAL A 5 -2.65 9.35 -3.57
N ASN A 6 -3.76 9.94 -3.12
CA ASN A 6 -4.02 11.36 -3.25
C ASN A 6 -2.95 12.19 -2.54
N HIS A 7 -2.52 11.78 -1.35
CA HIS A 7 -1.48 12.50 -0.62
C HIS A 7 -0.15 12.48 -1.40
N ILE A 8 0.28 11.31 -1.88
CA ILE A 8 1.52 11.18 -2.67
C ILE A 8 1.47 12.02 -3.95
N VAL A 9 0.35 11.98 -4.68
CA VAL A 9 0.19 12.72 -5.94
C VAL A 9 0.07 14.23 -5.69
N THR A 10 -0.72 14.65 -4.70
CA THR A 10 -0.95 16.08 -4.41
C THR A 10 0.30 16.76 -3.91
N GLU A 11 1.11 16.06 -3.10
CA GLU A 11 2.38 16.57 -2.59
C GLU A 11 3.55 16.32 -3.57
N GLU A 12 3.28 15.82 -4.78
CA GLU A 12 4.26 15.52 -5.84
C GLU A 12 5.44 14.66 -5.36
N LEU A 13 5.18 13.71 -4.46
CA LEU A 13 6.20 12.86 -3.88
C LEU A 13 6.65 11.78 -4.88
N SER A 14 7.95 11.50 -4.87
CA SER A 14 8.59 10.44 -5.65
C SER A 14 9.58 9.67 -4.77
N ASP A 15 10.00 8.49 -5.22
CA ASP A 15 10.86 7.57 -4.47
C ASP A 15 10.34 7.19 -3.06
N VAL A 16 9.02 7.15 -2.90
CA VAL A 16 8.36 6.91 -1.61
C VAL A 16 8.57 5.48 -1.13
N ILE A 17 8.89 5.31 0.15
CA ILE A 17 8.89 4.00 0.83
C ILE A 17 7.58 3.86 1.60
N LEU A 18 6.75 2.88 1.22
CA LEU A 18 5.52 2.56 1.94
C LEU A 18 5.77 1.43 2.92
N VAL A 19 5.50 1.67 4.20
CA VAL A 19 5.60 0.66 5.26
C VAL A 19 4.21 0.36 5.80
N GLY A 20 3.76 -0.88 5.61
CA GLY A 20 2.51 -1.39 6.18
C GLY A 20 2.80 -2.15 7.46
N HIS A 21 1.92 -1.99 8.45
CA HIS A 21 1.91 -2.81 9.67
C HIS A 21 0.52 -3.39 9.91
N SER A 22 0.42 -4.67 10.32
CA SER A 22 -0.85 -5.37 10.49
C SER A 22 -1.73 -5.25 9.23
N LEU A 23 -2.99 -4.85 9.34
CA LEU A 23 -3.88 -4.60 8.20
C LEU A 23 -3.40 -3.49 7.25
N GLY A 24 -2.41 -2.70 7.66
CA GLY A 24 -1.75 -1.70 6.82
C GLY A 24 -1.13 -2.30 5.57
N GLY A 25 -0.70 -3.58 5.61
CA GLY A 25 -0.18 -4.31 4.44
C GLY A 25 -1.12 -4.27 3.23
N ILE A 26 -2.42 -4.39 3.46
CA ILE A 26 -3.44 -4.35 2.39
C ILE A 26 -3.52 -2.96 1.78
N SER A 27 -3.48 -1.94 2.63
CA SER A 27 -3.59 -0.54 2.21
C SER A 27 -2.39 -0.09 1.38
N ILE A 28 -1.17 -0.47 1.79
CA ILE A 28 0.03 -0.13 1.03
C ILE A 28 0.14 -0.93 -0.28
N THR A 29 -0.32 -2.19 -0.30
CA THR A 29 -0.29 -3.04 -1.49
C THR A 29 -1.12 -2.42 -2.60
N GLY A 30 -2.37 -2.06 -2.31
CA GLY A 30 -3.22 -1.49 -3.34
C GLY A 30 -2.91 -0.01 -3.64
N ALA A 31 -2.25 0.73 -2.74
CA ALA A 31 -1.71 2.05 -3.08
C ALA A 31 -0.57 1.91 -4.10
N ALA A 32 0.37 0.99 -3.86
CA ALA A 32 1.48 0.70 -4.77
C ALA A 32 1.00 0.17 -6.13
N ASP A 33 -0.09 -0.60 -6.17
CA ASP A 33 -0.72 -1.08 -7.42
C ASP A 33 -1.22 0.07 -8.31
N ARG A 34 -1.61 1.21 -7.72
CA ARG A 34 -2.20 2.35 -8.44
C ARG A 34 -1.20 3.37 -8.92
N ILE A 35 -0.10 3.54 -8.19
CA ILE A 35 0.94 4.53 -8.47
C ILE A 35 2.34 3.90 -8.37
N PRO A 36 2.61 2.81 -9.09
CA PRO A 36 3.86 2.05 -8.93
C PRO A 36 5.11 2.91 -9.20
N ASP A 37 5.02 3.86 -10.13
CA ASP A 37 6.13 4.74 -10.52
C ASP A 37 6.58 5.71 -9.41
N HIS A 38 5.75 5.90 -8.37
CA HIS A 38 6.07 6.78 -7.24
C HIS A 38 6.71 6.02 -6.06
N ILE A 39 6.67 4.69 -6.07
CA ILE A 39 7.06 3.86 -4.93
C ILE A 39 8.41 3.22 -5.19
N SER A 40 9.42 3.59 -4.39
CA SER A 40 10.75 2.97 -4.48
C SER A 40 10.78 1.60 -3.79
N HIS A 41 10.08 1.47 -2.65
CA HIS A 41 10.05 0.23 -1.87
C HIS A 41 8.71 0.03 -1.17
N LEU A 42 8.33 -1.23 -1.03
CA LEU A 42 7.15 -1.66 -0.30
C LEU A 42 7.58 -2.60 0.84
N VAL A 43 7.35 -2.18 2.08
CA VAL A 43 7.82 -2.88 3.28
C VAL A 43 6.62 -3.39 4.08
N TYR A 44 6.60 -4.69 4.31
CA TYR A 44 5.58 -5.38 5.11
C TYR A 44 6.15 -5.70 6.50
N LEU A 45 5.76 -4.95 7.51
CA LEU A 45 6.17 -5.19 8.89
C LEU A 45 5.04 -5.91 9.63
N ASP A 46 5.19 -7.21 9.91
CA ASP A 46 4.17 -8.03 10.59
C ASP A 46 2.74 -7.75 10.09
N SER A 47 2.57 -7.90 8.78
CA SER A 47 1.41 -7.37 8.06
C SER A 47 0.55 -8.46 7.44
N ALA A 48 -0.75 -8.16 7.35
CA ALA A 48 -1.68 -8.94 6.57
C ALA A 48 -1.42 -8.73 5.07
N ILE A 49 -1.26 -9.83 4.35
CA ILE A 49 -1.15 -9.88 2.89
C ILE A 49 -2.33 -10.72 2.40
N VAL A 50 -3.04 -10.21 1.40
CA VAL A 50 -4.27 -10.83 0.89
C VAL A 50 -4.11 -11.01 -0.60
N GLU A 51 -4.33 -12.24 -1.07
CA GLU A 51 -4.31 -12.53 -2.50
C GLU A 51 -5.55 -11.94 -3.21
N SER A 52 -5.43 -11.74 -4.51
CA SER A 52 -6.55 -11.25 -5.33
C SER A 52 -7.78 -12.15 -5.14
N GLY A 53 -8.91 -11.52 -4.79
CA GLY A 53 -10.18 -12.21 -4.56
C GLY A 53 -10.35 -12.81 -3.16
N GLN A 54 -9.36 -12.70 -2.28
CA GLN A 54 -9.49 -13.11 -0.88
C GLN A 54 -9.92 -11.94 0.01
N SER A 55 -10.53 -12.26 1.15
CA SER A 55 -10.88 -11.30 2.21
C SER A 55 -10.07 -11.61 3.46
N VAL A 56 -9.59 -10.57 4.14
CA VAL A 56 -8.95 -10.74 5.47
C VAL A 56 -9.86 -11.40 6.49
N PHE A 57 -11.17 -11.26 6.33
CA PHE A 57 -12.16 -11.81 7.26
C PHE A 57 -12.66 -13.20 6.84
N SER A 58 -12.14 -13.77 5.74
CA SER A 58 -12.45 -15.14 5.30
C SER A 58 -11.51 -16.19 5.88
N THR A 59 -10.76 -15.86 6.94
CA THR A 59 -9.94 -16.84 7.67
C THR A 59 -10.81 -17.84 8.41
#